data_AF-A0AAV5QFF0-F1
#
_entry.id   AF-A0AAV5QFF0-F1
#
_cell.length_a   1.000
_cell.length_b   1.000
_cell.length_c   1.000
_cell.angle_alpha   90.00
_cell.angle_beta   90.00
_cell.angle_gamma   90.00
#
_symmetry.space_group_name_H-M   'P 1'
#
loop_
_entity.id
_entity.type
_entity.pdbx_description
1 polymer ?
#
loop_
_entity_poly.entity_id
_entity_poly.type
_entity_poly.pdbx_seq_one_letter_code
_entity_poly.pdbx_strand_id
1 'polypeptide(L)'
;MALGKLTHYTIDLLLLSMLFAGIRRDTGYYLDPSQFSSYDVRRYLAKYLSYGEKAYDYFLTLIKYTGYFKLQRFNNIKRFVNDVNTTLNSGDRIQPLHDEEDFTEINSNHYS
;
A
#
# COMPACT_ATOMS: atom_id res chain seq x y z
N MET A 1 -8.38 40.33 11.32
CA MET A 1 -9.24 39.35 12.02
C MET A 1 -9.94 38.31 11.10
N ALA A 2 -9.94 38.47 9.77
CA ALA A 2 -10.57 37.49 8.85
C ALA A 2 -9.59 36.49 8.20
N LEU A 3 -8.33 36.90 7.95
CA LEU A 3 -7.37 36.11 7.18
C LEU A 3 -7.01 34.78 7.86
N GLY A 4 -6.82 34.78 9.19
CA GLY A 4 -6.51 33.54 9.93
C GLY A 4 -7.62 32.51 9.89
N LYS A 5 -8.90 32.94 9.93
CA LYS A 5 -10.05 32.03 9.86
C LYS A 5 -10.23 31.43 8.47
N LEU A 6 -10.04 32.25 7.43
CA LEU A 6 -10.10 31.78 6.05
C LEU A 6 -9.02 30.72 5.79
N THR A 7 -7.79 30.99 6.22
CA THR A 7 -6.69 30.03 6.11
C THR A 7 -7.03 28.74 6.85
N HIS A 8 -7.56 28.82 8.08
CA HIS A 8 -7.92 27.63 8.85
C HIS A 8 -8.96 26.78 8.13
N TYR A 9 -10.06 27.38 7.66
CA TYR A 9 -11.09 26.63 6.91
C TYR A 9 -10.57 26.07 5.60
N THR A 10 -9.68 26.77 4.89
CA THR A 10 -9.06 26.21 3.68
C THR A 10 -8.16 25.01 3.99
N ILE A 11 -7.41 25.07 5.10
CA ILE A 11 -6.59 23.95 5.57
C ILE A 11 -7.50 22.78 5.94
N ASP A 12 -8.58 23.01 6.69
CA ASP A 12 -9.51 21.95 7.11
C ASP A 12 -10.18 21.29 5.91
N LEU A 13 -10.66 22.07 4.94
CA LEU A 13 -11.22 21.53 3.70
C LEU A 13 -10.19 20.72 2.90
N LEU A 14 -8.94 21.20 2.85
CA LEU A 14 -7.88 20.50 2.15
C LEU A 14 -7.56 19.17 2.84
N LEU A 15 -7.41 19.18 4.17
CA LEU A 15 -7.16 17.98 4.98
C LEU A 15 -8.30 16.97 4.84
N LEU A 16 -9.55 17.43 4.89
CA LEU A 16 -10.71 16.58 4.72
C LEU A 16 -10.73 15.94 3.33
N SER A 17 -10.45 16.71 2.27
CA SER A 17 -10.39 16.19 0.91
C SER A 17 -9.25 15.18 0.72
N MET A 18 -8.10 15.47 1.31
CA MET A 18 -6.93 14.60 1.31
C MET A 18 -7.19 13.29 2.10
N LEU A 19 -7.95 13.36 3.20
CA LEU A 19 -8.37 12.19 3.98
C LEU A 19 -9.28 11.27 3.15
N PHE A 20 -10.30 11.81 2.48
CA PHE A 20 -11.15 11.00 1.62
C PHE A 20 -10.38 10.39 0.43
N ALA A 21 -9.43 11.13 -0.15
CA ALA A 21 -8.55 10.60 -1.18
C ALA A 21 -7.70 9.43 -0.67
N GLY A 22 -7.19 9.52 0.57
CA GLY A 22 -6.47 8.43 1.24
C GLY A 22 -7.36 7.20 1.47
N ILE A 23 -8.56 7.38 2.02
CA ILE A 23 -9.54 6.29 2.21
C ILE A 23 -9.84 5.59 0.89
N ARG A 24 -10.10 6.35 -0.19
CA ARG A 24 -10.34 5.80 -1.52
C ARG A 24 -9.17 4.95 -2.02
N ARG A 25 -7.93 5.34 -1.72
CA ARG A 25 -6.71 4.64 -2.17
C ARG A 25 -6.41 3.37 -1.36
N ASP A 26 -6.64 3.41 -0.05
CA ASP A 26 -6.35 2.29 0.86
C ASP A 26 -7.46 1.24 0.86
N THR A 27 -8.72 1.68 0.74
CA THR A 27 -9.88 0.79 0.87
C THR A 27 -10.65 0.57 -0.43
N GLY A 28 -10.39 1.39 -1.46
CA GLY A 28 -11.14 1.34 -2.72
C GLY A 28 -12.55 1.96 -2.66
N TYR A 29 -13.04 2.33 -1.47
CA TYR A 29 -14.34 2.98 -1.32
C TYR A 29 -14.28 4.41 -1.84
N TYR A 30 -14.97 4.65 -2.96
CA TYR A 30 -15.21 6.00 -3.44
C TYR A 30 -16.52 6.50 -2.84
N LEU A 31 -16.53 7.78 -2.46
CA LEU A 31 -17.74 8.43 -1.98
C LEU A 31 -18.64 8.63 -3.19
N ASP A 32 -19.65 7.77 -3.36
CA ASP A 32 -20.55 7.84 -4.50
C ASP A 32 -21.45 9.07 -4.37
N PRO A 33 -21.22 10.11 -5.19
CA PRO A 33 -21.99 11.32 -5.05
C PRO A 33 -23.39 11.16 -5.68
N SER A 34 -23.71 10.00 -6.29
CA SER A 34 -25.04 9.68 -6.80
C SER A 34 -26.09 9.53 -5.71
N GLN A 35 -25.69 9.26 -4.47
CA GLN A 35 -26.60 9.16 -3.33
C GLN A 35 -27.12 10.53 -2.85
N PHE A 36 -26.49 11.62 -3.30
CA PHE A 36 -26.96 12.97 -3.04
C PHE A 36 -27.89 13.41 -4.19
N SER A 37 -29.16 13.67 -3.87
CA SER A 37 -30.19 14.05 -4.86
C SER A 37 -29.91 15.38 -5.58
N SER A 38 -29.07 16.25 -4.99
CA SER A 38 -28.70 17.54 -5.57
C SER A 38 -27.49 17.42 -6.51
N TYR A 39 -27.75 17.57 -7.82
CA TYR A 39 -26.74 17.53 -8.88
C TYR A 39 -25.56 18.49 -8.64
N ASP A 40 -25.84 19.68 -8.14
CA ASP A 40 -24.79 20.69 -7.88
C ASP A 40 -23.84 20.25 -6.77
N VAL A 41 -24.37 19.74 -5.66
CA VAL A 41 -23.56 19.24 -4.53
C VAL A 41 -22.64 18.12 -4.99
N ARG A 42 -23.15 17.19 -5.81
CA ARG A 42 -22.35 16.12 -6.41
C ARG A 42 -21.22 16.65 -7.29
N ARG A 43 -21.49 17.65 -8.14
CA ARG A 43 -20.46 18.25 -9.00
C ARG A 43 -19.40 18.99 -8.20
N TYR A 44 -19.80 19.71 -7.16
CA TYR A 44 -18.86 20.40 -6.27
C TYR A 44 -18.03 19.39 -5.48
N LEU A 45 -18.65 18.39 -4.87
CA LEU A 45 -17.96 17.37 -4.08
C LEU A 45 -16.98 16.58 -4.94
N ALA A 46 -17.37 16.16 -6.15
CA ALA A 46 -16.47 15.48 -7.08
C ALA A 46 -15.25 16.34 -7.42
N LYS A 47 -15.45 17.63 -7.70
CA LYS A 47 -14.34 18.57 -7.95
C LYS A 47 -13.44 18.71 -6.72
N TYR A 48 -14.02 18.93 -5.54
CA TYR A 48 -13.27 19.06 -4.29
C TYR A 48 -12.44 17.81 -4.00
N LEU A 49 -13.00 16.62 -4.21
CA LEU A 49 -12.31 15.34 -4.04
C LEU A 49 -11.14 15.20 -5.00
N SER A 50 -11.34 15.56 -6.27
CA SER A 50 -10.26 15.57 -7.27
C SER A 50 -9.13 16.55 -6.92
N TYR A 51 -9.43 17.68 -6.28
CA TYR A 51 -8.39 18.58 -5.77
C TYR A 51 -7.62 17.97 -4.59
N GLY A 52 -8.30 17.25 -3.69
CA GLY A 52 -7.67 16.55 -2.57
C GLY A 52 -6.73 15.44 -3.02
N GLU A 53 -7.11 14.68 -4.05
CA GLU A 53 -6.25 13.65 -4.66
C GLU A 53 -4.94 14.24 -5.17
N LYS A 54 -5.02 15.36 -5.91
CA LYS A 54 -3.82 16.06 -6.38
C LYS A 54 -2.95 16.54 -5.23
N ALA A 55 -3.55 17.17 -4.21
CA ALA A 55 -2.82 17.63 -3.03
C ALA A 55 -2.16 16.47 -2.27
N TYR A 56 -2.86 15.35 -2.14
CA TYR A 56 -2.33 14.11 -1.55
C TYR A 56 -1.11 13.60 -2.31
N ASP A 57 -1.20 13.52 -3.64
CA ASP A 57 -0.09 13.06 -4.49
C ASP A 57 1.12 14.00 -4.42
N TYR A 58 0.89 15.32 -4.38
CA TYR A 58 1.95 16.30 -4.14
C TYR A 58 2.61 16.11 -2.78
N PHE A 59 1.82 15.92 -1.72
CA PHE A 59 2.32 15.66 -0.38
C PHE A 59 3.17 14.39 -0.32
N LEU A 60 2.70 13.30 -0.93
CA LEU A 60 3.49 12.06 -1.06
C LEU A 60 4.78 12.28 -1.85
N THR A 61 4.74 13.11 -2.89
CA THR A 61 5.93 13.43 -3.70
C THR A 61 6.94 14.23 -2.90
N LEU A 62 6.49 15.21 -2.11
CA LEU A 62 7.34 15.96 -1.18
C LEU A 62 7.99 15.02 -0.17
N ILE A 63 7.20 14.12 0.44
CA ILE A 63 7.71 13.11 1.38
C ILE A 63 8.76 12.23 0.73
N LYS A 64 8.53 11.74 -0.49
CA LYS A 64 9.50 10.94 -1.27
C LYS A 64 10.80 11.72 -1.49
N TYR A 65 10.71 13.02 -1.77
CA TYR A 65 11.87 13.88 -1.99
C TYR A 65 12.72 14.09 -0.73
N THR A 66 12.11 14.06 0.46
CA THR A 66 12.85 14.25 1.71
C THR A 66 13.83 13.11 2.02
N GLY A 67 13.71 11.94 1.35
CA GLY A 67 14.64 10.81 1.52
C GLY A 67 14.54 10.06 2.85
N TYR A 68 13.75 10.57 3.82
CA TYR A 68 13.53 9.93 5.11
C TYR A 68 12.60 8.72 5.03
N PHE A 69 11.67 8.70 4.07
CA PHE A 69 10.71 7.61 3.90
C PHE A 69 11.14 6.69 2.77
N LYS A 70 11.60 5.49 3.13
CA LYS A 70 11.84 4.41 2.17
C LYS A 70 10.56 3.60 2.04
N LEU A 71 10.04 3.40 0.82
CA LEU A 71 8.97 2.44 0.60
C LEU A 71 9.51 1.05 0.96
N GLN A 72 9.03 0.48 2.07
CA GLN A 72 9.49 -0.80 2.59
C GLN A 72 9.31 -1.95 1.58
N ARG A 73 8.31 -1.83 0.68
CA ARG A 73 8.02 -2.80 -0.37
C ARG A 73 9.17 -3.03 -1.37
N PHE A 74 10.01 -2.02 -1.63
CA PHE A 74 11.07 -2.17 -2.63
C PHE A 74 12.28 -2.98 -2.14
N ASN A 75 12.50 -3.08 -0.83
CA ASN A 75 13.64 -3.81 -0.28
C ASN A 75 13.50 -5.32 -0.50
N ASN A 76 12.28 -5.86 -0.36
CA ASN A 76 12.02 -7.29 -0.52
C ASN A 76 12.14 -7.73 -1.99
N ILE A 77 11.71 -6.89 -2.93
CA ILE A 77 11.79 -7.17 -4.37
C ILE A 77 13.25 -7.15 -4.85
N LYS A 78 14.06 -6.19 -4.38
CA LYS A 78 15.48 -6.13 -4.74
C LYS A 78 16.26 -7.35 -4.23
N ARG A 79 15.94 -7.85 -3.03
CA ARG A 79 16.53 -9.09 -2.50
C ARG A 79 16.17 -10.28 -3.39
N PHE A 80 14.88 -10.49 -3.65
CA PHE A 80 14.41 -11.57 -4.51
C PHE A 80 15.07 -11.57 -5.89
N VAL A 81 15.12 -10.42 -6.57
CA VAL A 81 15.76 -10.32 -7.90
C VAL A 81 17.25 -10.60 -7.83
N ASN A 82 17.93 -10.12 -6.78
CA ASN A 82 19.35 -10.41 -6.58
C ASN A 82 19.57 -11.90 -6.31
N ASP A 83 18.72 -12.55 -5.52
CA ASP A 83 18.79 -13.97 -5.18
C ASP A 83 18.57 -14.87 -6.42
N VAL A 84 17.65 -14.49 -7.30
CA VAL A 84 17.46 -15.17 -8.60
C VAL A 84 18.68 -14.96 -9.49
N ASN A 85 19.22 -13.74 -9.56
CA ASN A 85 20.36 -13.47 -10.43
C ASN A 85 21.65 -14.16 -9.94
N THR A 86 21.86 -14.30 -8.62
CA THR A 86 22.98 -15.06 -8.09
C THR A 86 22.81 -16.56 -8.31
N THR A 87 21.62 -17.13 -8.08
CA THR A 87 21.39 -18.56 -8.32
C THR A 87 21.55 -18.97 -9.79
N LEU A 88 21.12 -18.13 -10.73
CA LEU A 88 21.32 -18.37 -12.16
C LEU A 88 22.78 -18.24 -12.61
N ASN A 89 23.52 -17.26 -12.09
CA ASN A 89 24.94 -17.07 -12.44
C ASN A 89 25.87 -18.07 -11.73
N SER A 90 25.46 -18.63 -10.59
CA SER A 90 26.24 -19.62 -9.86
C SER A 90 26.23 -21.01 -10.51
N GLY A 91 25.34 -21.30 -11.46
CA GLY A 91 25.26 -22.62 -12.11
C GLY A 91 24.98 -23.78 -11.13
N ASP A 92 24.61 -23.47 -9.88
CA ASP A 92 24.36 -24.44 -8.83
C ASP A 92 22.99 -25.07 -9.07
N ARG A 93 23.06 -26.36 -9.43
CA ARG A 93 21.89 -27.22 -9.60
C ARG A 93 21.12 -27.23 -8.28
N ILE A 94 19.87 -26.79 -8.30
CA ILE A 94 18.92 -27.04 -7.22
C ILE A 94 18.99 -28.55 -6.91
N GLN A 95 19.53 -28.91 -5.76
CA GLN A 95 19.46 -30.29 -5.27
C GLN A 95 18.01 -30.51 -4.84
N PRO A 96 17.30 -31.50 -5.39
CA PRO A 96 15.95 -31.82 -4.92
C PRO A 96 16.03 -32.24 -3.46
N LEU A 97 15.15 -31.66 -2.64
CA LEU A 97 14.97 -31.99 -1.23
C LEU A 97 14.62 -33.49 -1.15
N HIS A 98 15.58 -34.31 -0.72
CA HIS A 98 15.36 -35.74 -0.50
C HIS A 98 14.86 -35.89 0.94
N ASP A 99 13.56 -35.72 1.12
CA ASP A 99 12.86 -36.10 2.34
C ASP A 99 12.71 -37.63 2.33
N GLU A 100 13.79 -38.34 2.61
CA GLU A 100 13.74 -39.77 2.97
C GLU A 100 13.47 -39.83 4.48
N GLU A 101 12.20 -39.65 4.82
CA GLU A 101 11.66 -39.96 6.15
C GLU A 101 11.94 -41.44 6.44
N ASP A 102 12.79 -41.65 7.44
CA ASP A 102 13.14 -42.93 8.02
C ASP A 102 11.90 -43.59 8.65
N PHE A 103 11.16 -44.35 7.85
CA PHE A 103 10.10 -45.25 8.31
C PHE A 103 10.69 -46.58 8.79
N THR A 104 11.57 -46.56 9.80
CA THR A 104 12.02 -47.80 10.46
C THR A 104 11.97 -47.76 11.99
N GLU A 105 10.94 -47.16 12.61
CA GLU A 105 10.79 -47.33 14.07
C GLU A 105 9.34 -47.30 14.56
N ILE A 106 8.46 -48.18 14.06
CA ILE A 106 7.13 -48.38 14.68
C ILE A 106 6.55 -49.80 14.47
N ASN A 107 7.33 -50.88 14.66
CA ASN A 107 6.70 -52.18 14.99
C ASN A 107 7.68 -53.22 15.57
N SER A 108 7.94 -53.19 16.87
CA SER A 108 8.59 -54.34 17.56
C SER A 108 8.09 -54.63 18.98
N ASN A 109 7.02 -53.98 19.45
CA ASN A 109 6.47 -54.21 20.79
C ASN A 109 5.09 -54.87 20.75
N HIS A 110 4.99 -56.08 20.20
CA HIS A 110 3.85 -56.96 20.49
C HIS A 110 4.12 -58.45 20.24
N TYR A 111 5.09 -59.04 20.94
CA TYR A 111 5.11 -60.49 21.24
C TYR A 111 5.96 -60.75 22.50
N SER A 112 5.30 -60.83 23.65
CA SER A 112 5.57 -61.75 24.79
C SER A 112 4.59 -61.46 25.92
#